data_AF-A0A9P9BWQ5-F1
#
_entry.id   AF-A0A9P9BWQ5-F1
#
_cell.length_a   1.000
_cell.length_b   1.000
_cell.length_c   1.000
_cell.angle_alpha   90.00
_cell.angle_beta   90.00
_cell.angle_gamma   90.00
#
_symmetry.space_group_name_H-M   'P 1'
#
loop_
_entity.id
_entity.type
_entity.pdbx_description
1 polymer ?
#
loop_
_entity_poly.entity_id
_entity_poly.type
_entity_poly.pdbx_seq_one_letter_code
_entity_poly.pdbx_strand_id
1 'polypeptide(L)'
;NYVDINSRKFSRRRVHEGNSLVLVRQAVGQMAAFVETIWSLTLDQSRIFLLLRPLHWAETAVDPYASCPGFECRLALDQLTDKYFVVEPSSVISHAVALRRPGGTFGISSKTIVVCSLNQG
;
A
#
# COMPACT_ATOMS: atom_id res chain seq x y z
N ASN A 1 10.12 13.97 -6.32
CA ASN A 1 8.85 14.14 -5.59
C ASN A 1 8.75 13.06 -4.53
N TYR A 2 9.31 13.38 -3.37
CA TYR A 2 9.18 12.62 -2.14
C TYR A 2 8.35 13.44 -1.17
N VAL A 3 7.77 12.79 -0.16
CA VAL A 3 7.21 13.44 1.02
C VAL A 3 7.72 12.73 2.25
N ASP A 4 8.07 13.49 3.27
CA ASP A 4 8.38 12.97 4.59
C ASP A 4 7.09 12.84 5.40
N ILE A 5 6.78 11.63 5.86
CA ILE A 5 5.64 11.34 6.74
C ILE A 5 6.19 10.55 7.92
N ASN A 6 6.04 11.06 9.15
CA ASN A 6 6.57 10.44 10.36
C ASN A 6 8.05 10.05 10.25
N SER A 7 8.89 10.98 9.75
CA SER A 7 10.34 10.79 9.53
C SER A 7 10.72 9.71 8.51
N ARG A 8 9.78 9.27 7.67
CA ARG A 8 10.00 8.28 6.60
C ARG A 8 9.71 8.90 5.23
N LYS A 9 10.52 8.55 4.22
CA LYS A 9 10.42 9.09 2.85
C LYS A 9 9.52 8.25 1.96
N PHE A 10 8.37 8.80 1.62
CA PHE A 10 7.44 8.24 0.65
C PHE A 10 7.63 8.84 -0.73
N SER A 11 7.35 8.07 -1.77
CA SER A 11 7.52 8.50 -3.15
C SER A 11 6.40 8.00 -4.04
N ARG A 12 6.28 8.59 -5.22
CA ARG A 12 5.39 8.06 -6.26
C ARG A 12 5.91 6.74 -6.79
N ARG A 13 5.01 5.83 -7.19
CA ARG A 13 5.34 4.52 -7.75
C ARG A 13 6.31 4.57 -8.92
N ARG A 14 6.15 5.56 -9.81
CA ARG A 14 7.02 5.76 -10.98
C ARG A 14 8.45 6.22 -10.62
N VAL A 15 8.67 6.69 -9.39
CA VAL A 15 9.99 7.15 -8.92
C VAL A 15 10.70 6.03 -8.18
N HIS A 16 10.04 5.43 -7.18
CA HIS A 16 10.61 4.33 -6.42
C HIS A 16 9.50 3.43 -5.89
N GLU A 17 9.38 2.25 -6.49
CA GLU A 17 8.25 1.37 -6.21
C GLU A 17 8.20 0.93 -4.73
N GLY A 18 9.34 0.54 -4.16
CA GLY A 18 9.43 0.14 -2.76
C GLY A 18 9.05 1.24 -1.75
N ASN A 19 9.15 2.51 -2.14
CA ASN A 19 8.81 3.65 -1.27
C ASN A 19 7.42 4.19 -1.56
N SER A 20 6.67 3.51 -2.43
CA SER A 20 5.36 3.96 -2.90
C SER A 20 4.21 3.09 -2.42
N LEU A 21 4.46 1.87 -1.96
CA LEU A 21 3.42 1.05 -1.35
C LEU A 21 3.25 1.47 0.11
N VAL A 22 2.02 1.81 0.46
CA VAL A 22 1.65 2.31 1.78
C VAL A 22 0.48 1.53 2.37
N LEU A 23 0.48 1.39 3.69
CA LEU A 23 -0.69 1.00 4.46
C LEU A 23 -1.40 2.25 4.97
N VAL A 24 -2.71 2.29 4.76
CA VAL A 24 -3.54 3.46 5.05
C VAL A 24 -4.74 3.04 5.86
N ARG A 25 -5.06 3.84 6.89
CA ARG A 25 -6.24 3.66 7.72
C ARG A 25 -7.49 4.04 6.93
N GLN A 26 -8.50 3.19 6.96
CA GLN A 26 -9.84 3.49 6.44
C GLN A 26 -10.85 3.56 7.58
N ALA A 27 -12.06 4.06 7.29
CA ALA A 27 -13.17 4.03 8.24
C ALA A 27 -13.45 2.60 8.74
N VAL A 28 -13.27 1.61 7.86
CA VAL A 28 -13.36 0.19 8.19
C VAL A 28 -12.08 -0.51 7.73
N GLY A 29 -11.20 -0.80 8.67
CA GLY A 29 -9.98 -1.58 8.44
C GLY A 29 -8.81 -0.79 7.82
N GLN A 30 -8.04 -1.48 6.98
CA GLN A 30 -6.82 -0.97 6.37
C GLN A 30 -6.75 -1.34 4.89
N MET A 31 -6.05 -0.50 4.13
CA MET A 31 -5.84 -0.68 2.71
C MET A 31 -4.36 -0.56 2.37
N ALA A 32 -3.88 -1.45 1.51
CA ALA A 32 -2.58 -1.30 0.86
C ALA A 32 -2.78 -0.63 -0.50
N ALA A 33 -2.01 0.41 -0.78
CA ALA A 33 -2.12 1.16 -2.02
C ALA A 33 -0.79 1.74 -2.48
N PHE A 34 -0.61 1.85 -3.79
CA PHE A 34 0.52 2.58 -4.36
C PHE A 34 0.22 4.08 -4.41
N VAL A 35 1.18 4.90 -4.01
CA VAL A 35 1.16 6.35 -4.21
C VAL A 35 1.39 6.62 -5.69
N GLU A 36 0.34 7.02 -6.42
CA GLU A 36 0.44 7.39 -7.83
C GLU A 36 0.97 8.81 -7.98
N THR A 37 0.48 9.74 -7.14
CA THR A 37 0.86 11.15 -7.18
C THR A 37 0.84 11.76 -5.78
N ILE A 38 1.70 12.76 -5.59
CA ILE A 38 1.78 13.58 -4.39
C ILE A 38 1.50 15.01 -4.84
N TRP A 39 0.48 15.63 -4.26
CA TRP A 39 0.15 17.04 -4.48
C TRP A 39 0.46 17.84 -3.23
N SER A 40 0.95 19.06 -3.42
CA SER A 40 1.04 20.07 -2.38
C SER A 40 0.17 21.24 -2.79
N LEU A 41 -0.71 21.70 -1.90
CA LEU A 41 -1.51 22.89 -2.07
C LEU A 41 -1.13 23.89 -0.98
N THR A 42 -0.77 25.09 -1.39
CA THR A 42 -0.49 26.20 -0.47
C THR A 42 -1.59 27.23 -0.63
N LEU A 43 -2.47 27.33 0.37
CA LEU A 43 -3.42 28.42 0.53
C LEU A 43 -2.94 29.29 1.69
N ASP A 44 -3.12 28.82 2.94
CA ASP A 44 -2.61 29.47 4.16
C ASP A 44 -1.52 28.65 4.88
N GLN A 45 -1.62 27.32 4.82
CA GLN A 45 -0.62 26.36 5.27
C GLN A 45 -0.41 25.32 4.17
N SER A 46 0.82 24.81 4.04
CA SER A 46 1.12 23.77 3.07
C SER A 46 0.39 22.48 3.44
N ARG A 47 -0.56 22.07 2.61
CA ARG A 47 -1.24 20.77 2.74
C ARG A 47 -0.75 19.80 1.69
N ILE A 48 -0.54 18.57 2.10
CA ILE A 48 -0.10 17.50 1.21
C ILE A 48 -1.25 16.50 1.05
N PHE A 49 -1.47 16.08 -0.20
CA PHE A 49 -2.43 15.05 -0.55
C PHE A 49 -1.74 13.95 -1.33
N LEU A 50 -2.11 12.71 -1.04
CA LEU A 50 -1.64 11.52 -1.74
C LEU A 50 -2.79 10.96 -2.57
N LEU A 51 -2.56 10.84 -3.88
CA LEU A 51 -3.42 10.05 -4.75
C LEU A 51 -2.94 8.61 -4.72
N LEU A 52 -3.79 7.73 -4.23
CA LEU A 52 -3.50 6.33 -4.01
C LEU A 52 -4.28 5.46 -5.00
N ARG A 53 -3.62 4.40 -5.47
CA ARG A 53 -4.25 3.33 -6.25
C ARG A 53 -4.14 2.01 -5.48
N PRO A 54 -5.26 1.52 -4.92
CA PRO A 54 -5.26 0.33 -4.06
C PRO A 54 -4.91 -0.96 -4.77
N LEU A 55 -4.42 -1.91 -3.98
CA LEU A 55 -4.35 -3.32 -4.33
C LEU A 55 -5.70 -4.00 -4.06
N HIS A 56 -6.00 -5.05 -4.84
CA HIS A 56 -7.06 -5.98 -4.51
C HIS A 56 -6.51 -7.04 -3.56
N TRP A 57 -7.05 -7.11 -2.34
CA TRP A 57 -6.75 -8.23 -1.44
C TRP A 57 -7.25 -9.54 -2.05
N ALA A 58 -6.46 -10.60 -1.90
CA ALA A 58 -6.93 -11.95 -2.18
C ALA A 58 -7.99 -12.34 -1.14
N GLU A 59 -8.85 -13.29 -1.50
CA GLU A 59 -9.82 -13.84 -0.57
C GLU A 59 -9.11 -14.53 0.60
N THR A 60 -9.65 -14.39 1.81
CA THR A 60 -9.05 -14.97 3.02
C THR A 60 -8.86 -16.47 2.91
N ALA A 61 -9.75 -17.18 2.20
CA ALA A 61 -9.67 -18.62 2.00
C ALA A 61 -8.43 -19.09 1.24
N VAL A 62 -7.82 -18.21 0.42
CA VAL A 62 -6.63 -18.53 -0.39
C VAL A 62 -5.38 -17.80 0.11
N ASP A 63 -5.50 -16.97 1.14
CA ASP A 63 -4.37 -16.25 1.73
C ASP A 63 -3.62 -17.17 2.73
N PRO A 64 -2.39 -17.62 2.41
CA PRO A 64 -1.64 -18.52 3.28
C PRO A 64 -1.22 -17.84 4.59
N TYR A 65 -1.24 -16.51 4.66
CA TYR A 65 -0.87 -15.75 5.85
C TYR A 65 -2.02 -15.56 6.82
N ALA A 66 -3.27 -15.87 6.42
CA ALA A 66 -4.44 -15.78 7.29
C ALA A 66 -4.31 -16.67 8.54
N SER A 67 -3.65 -17.82 8.42
CA SER A 67 -3.35 -18.73 9.54
C SER A 67 -2.06 -18.39 10.29
N CYS A 68 -1.32 -17.38 9.83
CA CYS A 68 0.01 -17.03 10.31
C CYS A 68 0.11 -15.55 10.74
N PRO A 69 -0.68 -15.10 11.74
CA PRO A 69 -0.82 -13.68 12.07
C PRO A 69 0.49 -13.00 12.50
N GLY A 70 1.47 -13.76 13.00
CA GLY A 70 2.77 -13.23 13.43
C GLY A 70 3.66 -12.68 12.31
N PHE A 71 3.34 -12.95 11.03
CA PHE A 71 4.13 -12.43 9.91
C PHE A 71 3.73 -11.02 9.44
N GLU A 72 2.60 -10.47 9.93
CA GLU A 72 2.02 -9.21 9.45
C GLU A 72 1.95 -9.11 7.91
N CYS A 73 1.75 -10.27 7.28
CA CYS A 73 1.66 -10.41 5.84
C CYS A 73 0.21 -10.62 5.43
N ARG A 74 -0.13 -10.11 4.25
CA ARG A 74 -1.41 -10.38 3.59
C ARG A 74 -1.20 -10.51 2.09
N LEU A 75 -1.97 -11.38 1.46
CA LEU A 75 -1.87 -11.62 0.03
C LEU A 75 -2.80 -10.70 -0.76
N ALA A 76 -2.26 -10.08 -1.80
CA ALA A 76 -3.00 -9.29 -2.78
C ALA A 76 -2.82 -9.86 -4.19
N LEU A 77 -3.78 -9.61 -5.08
CA LEU A 77 -3.59 -9.80 -6.52
C LEU A 77 -2.65 -8.71 -7.05
N ASP A 78 -1.77 -9.05 -7.99
CA ASP A 78 -0.91 -8.07 -8.70
C ASP A 78 -1.73 -7.34 -9.78
N GLN A 79 -2.85 -6.77 -9.34
CA GLN A 79 -3.82 -6.05 -10.14
C GLN A 79 -4.30 -4.84 -9.32
N LEU A 80 -4.03 -3.66 -9.86
CA LEU A 80 -4.50 -2.41 -9.26
C LEU A 80 -6.01 -2.28 -9.48
N THR A 81 -6.70 -1.71 -8.51
CA THR A 81 -8.09 -1.30 -8.73
C THR A 81 -8.18 -0.15 -9.74
N ASP A 82 -9.32 0.02 -10.39
CA ASP A 82 -9.61 1.21 -11.21
C ASP A 82 -10.06 2.42 -10.39
N LYS A 83 -10.09 2.26 -9.06
CA LYS A 83 -10.48 3.30 -8.12
C LYS A 83 -9.23 4.04 -7.63
N TYR A 84 -9.40 5.33 -7.43
CA TYR A 84 -8.39 6.18 -6.82
C TYR A 84 -8.92 6.74 -5.50
N PHE A 85 -8.01 6.92 -4.54
CA PHE A 85 -8.33 7.46 -3.23
C PHE A 85 -7.41 8.64 -2.95
N VAL A 86 -7.98 9.74 -2.47
CA VAL A 86 -7.20 10.90 -2.02
C VAL A 86 -7.16 10.87 -0.50
N VAL A 87 -5.96 10.90 0.07
CA VAL A 87 -5.78 10.94 1.52
C VAL A 87 -4.75 11.99 1.93
N GLU A 88 -4.86 12.47 3.16
CA GLU A 88 -3.82 13.26 3.81
C GLU A 88 -2.77 12.34 4.48
N PRO A 89 -1.52 12.81 4.69
CA PRO A 89 -0.46 12.05 5.35
C PRO A 89 -0.85 11.44 6.70
N SER A 90 -1.75 12.09 7.46
CA SER A 90 -2.26 11.61 8.75
C SER A 90 -2.97 10.25 8.67
N SER A 91 -3.45 9.87 7.48
CA SER A 91 -4.10 8.57 7.25
C SER A 91 -3.09 7.44 6.96
N VAL A 92 -1.85 7.79 6.60
CA VAL A 92 -0.80 6.82 6.31
C VAL A 92 -0.28 6.22 7.61
N ILE A 93 -0.34 4.90 7.69
CA ILE A 93 0.17 4.13 8.83
C ILE A 93 1.68 3.94 8.65
N SER A 94 2.08 3.37 7.52
CA SER A 94 3.49 3.07 7.21
C SER A 94 3.72 2.70 5.76
N HIS A 95 4.99 2.45 5.43
CA HIS A 95 5.36 1.71 4.24
C HIS A 95 4.90 0.25 4.32
N ALA A 96 4.61 -0.32 3.16
CA ALA A 96 4.47 -1.76 3.00
C ALA A 96 5.53 -2.27 2.01
N VAL A 97 6.05 -3.46 2.28
CA VAL A 97 6.91 -4.19 1.32
C VAL A 97 6.03 -4.97 0.37
N ALA A 98 6.40 -4.96 -0.90
CA ALA A 98 5.78 -5.77 -1.95
C ALA A 98 6.74 -6.88 -2.37
N LEU A 99 6.34 -8.14 -2.22
CA LEU A 99 7.03 -9.28 -2.84
C LEU A 99 6.13 -9.90 -3.90
N ARG A 100 6.47 -9.67 -5.17
CA ARG A 100 5.74 -10.24 -6.31
C ARG A 100 6.00 -11.74 -6.44
N ARG A 101 4.93 -12.46 -6.74
CA ARG A 101 4.96 -13.89 -7.01
C ARG A 101 4.28 -14.17 -8.35
N PRO A 102 4.86 -15.06 -9.18
CA PRO A 102 4.20 -15.50 -10.40
C PRO A 102 2.90 -16.25 -10.06
N GLY A 103 2.04 -16.36 -11.07
CA GLY A 103 0.86 -17.22 -11.00
C GLY A 103 1.24 -18.66 -10.66
N GLY A 104 0.38 -19.34 -9.91
CA GLY A 104 0.55 -20.71 -9.42
C GLY A 104 1.14 -20.82 -8.01
N THR A 105 1.81 -19.78 -7.49
CA THR A 105 2.56 -19.86 -6.22
C THR A 105 1.70 -20.30 -5.02
N PHE A 106 0.46 -19.81 -4.93
CA PHE A 106 -0.47 -20.10 -3.83
C PHE A 106 -1.73 -20.82 -4.33
N GLY A 107 -1.63 -21.57 -5.44
CA GLY A 107 -2.81 -22.12 -6.13
C GLY A 107 -3.65 -21.06 -6.85
N ILE A 108 -3.19 -19.81 -6.90
CA ILE A 108 -3.84 -18.68 -7.58
C ILE A 108 -3.22 -18.53 -8.97
N SER A 109 -4.02 -18.64 -10.03
CA SER A 109 -3.53 -18.58 -11.42
C SER A 109 -2.93 -17.23 -11.82
N SER A 110 -3.39 -16.14 -11.20
CA SER A 110 -2.90 -14.78 -11.44
C SER A 110 -1.64 -14.46 -10.63
N LYS A 111 -0.85 -13.49 -11.11
CA LYS A 111 0.27 -12.92 -10.33
C LYS A 111 -0.26 -12.33 -9.02
N THR A 112 0.52 -12.47 -7.96
CA THR A 112 0.16 -11.98 -6.62
C THR A 112 1.28 -11.13 -6.03
N ILE A 113 0.94 -10.31 -5.04
CA ILE A 113 1.85 -9.53 -4.22
C ILE A 113 1.64 -9.96 -2.77
N VAL A 114 2.69 -10.42 -2.12
CA VAL A 114 2.71 -10.50 -0.65
C VAL A 114 3.01 -9.11 -0.13
N VAL A 115 2.09 -8.58 0.66
CA VAL A 115 2.20 -7.27 1.30
C VAL A 115 2.56 -7.47 2.75
N CYS A 116 3.66 -6.87 3.19
CA CYS A 116 4.10 -6.91 4.59
C CYS A 116 4.19 -5.48 5.16
N SER A 117 3.64 -5.27 6.35
CA SER A 117 3.73 -4.01 7.08
C SER A 117 5.17 -3.74 7.55
N LEU A 118 5.67 -2.52 7.38
CA LEU A 118 6.94 -2.08 7.99
C LEU A 118 6.72 -1.27 9.27
N ASN A 119 5.68 -1.59 10.04
CA ASN A 119 5.43 -0.98 11.35
C ASN A 119 6.42 -1.38 12.45
N GLN A 120 7.51 -2.07 12.12
CA GLN A 120 8.53 -2.42 13.11
C GLN A 120 9.47 -1.22 13.33
N GLY A 121 9.15 -0.41 14.34
CA GLY A 121 9.95 0.73 14.82
C GLY A 121 9.12 1.99 15.04
#